data_AF-A0A1X7UGT9-F1
#
_entry.id   AF-A0A1X7UGT9-F1
#
_cell.length_a   1.000
_cell.length_b   1.000
_cell.length_c   1.000
_cell.angle_alpha   90.00
_cell.angle_beta   90.00
_cell.angle_gamma   90.00
#
_symmetry.space_group_name_H-M   'P 1'
#
loop_
_entity.id
_entity.type
_entity.pdbx_description
1 polymer ?
#
loop_
_entity_poly.entity_id
_entity_poly.type
_entity_poly.pdbx_seq_one_letter_code
_entity_poly.pdbx_strand_id
1 'polypeptide(L)'
;MSTWETTFESEPFAQGRFRYAFKGHYTKHPTKCGQSCVVKKFKDNYVWEPKGWDSTVKIYTKAQEYTSGFGRGLEFTECETGIVTKVGSSTKVKLDEYTVNEDYLEGNYIKWCNNYGYVSSEARGVDSILTAFMHWSWVKSKGEEMVTDIQGVKNGNCYRLTDPAMISVKKEYGVTDTGIEGMAMFFLIHQCGSPCNGLPKPTLAQFVGKIPDAMLQQALAFQQLSARGTTYSHETKFSDAIRNALIPVFSAIAQGKQII
;
A
#
# COMPACT_ATOMS: atom_id res chain seq x y z
N MET A 1 -9.70 18.91 -15.59
CA MET A 1 -9.56 17.53 -15.10
C MET A 1 -10.46 16.67 -15.97
N SER A 2 -9.96 15.54 -16.48
CA SER A 2 -10.82 14.46 -16.97
C SER A 2 -11.81 14.11 -15.85
N THR A 3 -13.08 13.89 -16.18
CA THR A 3 -14.08 13.46 -15.19
C THR A 3 -14.48 12.05 -15.56
N TRP A 4 -14.09 11.08 -14.74
CA TRP A 4 -14.46 9.68 -14.92
C TRP A 4 -15.86 9.47 -14.35
N GLU A 5 -16.82 9.19 -15.22
CA GLU A 5 -18.18 8.85 -14.80
C GLU A 5 -18.36 7.34 -14.85
N THR A 6 -18.97 6.78 -13.82
CA THR A 6 -19.19 5.34 -13.66
C THR A 6 -20.62 5.04 -13.24
N THR A 7 -21.06 3.81 -13.53
CA THR A 7 -22.23 3.19 -12.89
C THR A 7 -21.75 1.99 -12.09
N PHE A 8 -22.36 1.68 -10.96
CA PHE A 8 -21.93 0.60 -10.08
C PHE A 8 -23.11 -0.15 -9.44
N GLU A 9 -22.84 -1.36 -8.98
CA GLU A 9 -23.80 -2.24 -8.32
C GLU A 9 -24.24 -1.70 -6.96
N SER A 10 -25.44 -2.06 -6.49
CA SER A 10 -25.99 -1.53 -5.23
C SER A 10 -25.24 -2.01 -3.99
N GLU A 11 -24.68 -3.22 -4.05
CA GLU A 11 -23.96 -3.84 -2.94
C GLU A 11 -22.47 -4.00 -3.27
N PRO A 12 -21.58 -3.86 -2.28
CA PRO A 12 -20.16 -4.03 -2.52
C PRO A 12 -19.82 -5.51 -2.71
N PHE A 13 -19.03 -5.83 -3.73
CA PHE A 13 -18.55 -7.20 -3.96
C PHE A 13 -17.37 -7.56 -3.05
N ALA A 14 -16.67 -6.56 -2.52
CA ALA A 14 -15.54 -6.72 -1.60
C ALA A 14 -15.44 -5.56 -0.60
N GLN A 15 -14.72 -5.80 0.50
CA GLN A 15 -14.45 -4.78 1.49
C GLN A 15 -13.09 -4.99 2.17
N GLY A 16 -12.34 -3.91 2.33
CA GLY A 16 -11.10 -3.88 3.12
C GLY A 16 -11.35 -3.41 4.55
N ARG A 17 -10.31 -2.95 5.25
CA ARG A 17 -10.47 -2.34 6.58
C ARG A 17 -11.25 -1.03 6.52
N PHE A 18 -10.87 -0.15 5.60
CA PHE A 18 -11.38 1.23 5.57
C PHE A 18 -12.44 1.49 4.49
N ARG A 19 -12.54 0.63 3.47
CA ARG A 19 -13.33 0.91 2.28
C ARG A 19 -14.21 -0.26 1.85
N TYR A 20 -15.36 0.07 1.28
CA TYR A 20 -16.15 -0.81 0.42
C TYR A 20 -15.68 -0.68 -1.02
N ALA A 21 -15.81 -1.76 -1.79
CA ALA A 21 -15.54 -1.80 -3.23
C ALA A 21 -16.77 -2.31 -3.97
N PHE A 22 -17.27 -1.51 -4.91
CA PHE A 22 -18.42 -1.81 -5.76
C PHE A 22 -17.92 -2.10 -7.18
N LYS A 23 -18.50 -3.12 -7.81
CA LYS A 23 -18.23 -3.39 -9.22
C LYS A 23 -19.02 -2.41 -10.08
N GLY A 24 -18.41 -1.90 -11.13
CA GLY A 24 -19.04 -0.93 -12.01
C GLY A 24 -18.48 -0.93 -13.43
N HIS A 25 -18.93 0.04 -14.21
CA HIS A 25 -18.44 0.29 -15.57
C HIS A 25 -18.29 1.79 -15.82
N TYR A 26 -17.27 2.17 -16.58
CA TYR A 26 -17.12 3.55 -17.04
C TYR A 26 -18.22 3.91 -18.03
N THR A 27 -19.03 4.92 -17.72
CA THR A 27 -20.01 5.49 -18.66
C THR A 27 -19.43 6.62 -19.48
N LYS A 28 -18.41 7.31 -18.95
CA LYS A 28 -17.68 8.36 -19.65
C LYS A 28 -16.22 8.35 -19.24
N HIS A 29 -15.36 8.00 -20.18
CA HIS A 29 -13.90 7.98 -20.05
C HIS A 29 -13.29 8.18 -21.45
N PRO A 30 -12.14 8.88 -21.59
CA PRO A 30 -11.52 9.10 -22.90
C PRO A 30 -11.27 7.81 -23.71
N THR A 31 -10.93 6.71 -23.05
CA THR A 31 -10.50 5.45 -23.68
C THR A 31 -11.11 4.17 -23.09
N LYS A 32 -11.92 4.27 -22.02
CA LYS A 32 -12.34 3.11 -21.21
C LYS A 32 -13.86 2.96 -21.09
N CYS A 33 -14.66 3.72 -21.84
CA CYS A 33 -16.12 3.59 -21.83
C CYS A 33 -16.54 2.13 -22.03
N GLY A 34 -17.46 1.65 -21.19
CA GLY A 34 -17.95 0.27 -21.18
C GLY A 34 -17.04 -0.74 -20.47
N GLN A 35 -15.77 -0.40 -20.17
CA GLN A 35 -14.88 -1.30 -19.43
C GLN A 35 -15.27 -1.35 -17.95
N SER A 36 -15.04 -2.51 -17.32
CA SER A 36 -15.30 -2.69 -15.90
C SER A 36 -14.34 -1.88 -15.02
N CYS A 37 -14.89 -1.29 -13.96
CA CYS A 37 -14.17 -0.51 -12.97
C CYS A 37 -14.55 -0.95 -11.56
N VAL A 38 -13.82 -0.44 -10.58
CA VAL A 38 -14.14 -0.54 -9.15
C VAL A 38 -14.37 0.87 -8.62
N VAL A 39 -15.51 1.06 -7.97
CA VAL A 39 -15.82 2.28 -7.22
C VAL A 39 -15.57 2.01 -5.75
N LYS A 40 -14.73 2.81 -5.09
CA LYS A 40 -14.37 2.65 -3.67
C LYS A 40 -14.86 3.83 -2.84
N LYS A 41 -15.32 3.52 -1.64
CA LYS A 41 -15.82 4.51 -0.68
C LYS A 41 -15.45 4.16 0.76
N PHE A 42 -15.24 5.16 1.62
CA PHE A 42 -14.89 4.93 3.03
C PHE A 42 -16.07 4.38 3.83
N LYS A 43 -15.85 3.37 4.68
CA LYS A 43 -16.95 2.73 5.43
C LYS A 43 -17.62 3.65 6.44
N ASP A 44 -16.80 4.36 7.21
CA ASP A 44 -17.26 5.07 8.41
C ASP A 44 -17.62 6.54 8.14
N ASN A 45 -17.30 7.04 6.95
CA ASN A 45 -17.52 8.43 6.57
C ASN A 45 -18.05 8.55 5.15
N TYR A 46 -18.76 9.65 4.91
CA TYR A 46 -19.11 10.12 3.57
C TYR A 46 -18.21 11.30 3.22
N VAL A 47 -17.70 11.33 1.99
CA VAL A 47 -16.82 12.40 1.52
C VAL A 47 -17.63 13.35 0.66
N TRP A 48 -17.76 14.60 1.10
CA TRP A 48 -18.61 15.60 0.43
C TRP A 48 -17.81 16.62 -0.41
N GLU A 49 -16.49 16.51 -0.41
CA GLU A 49 -15.61 17.36 -1.19
C GLU A 49 -14.52 16.50 -1.84
N PRO A 50 -14.09 16.78 -3.10
CA PRO A 50 -13.10 15.97 -3.79
C PRO A 50 -11.81 15.79 -2.98
N LYS A 51 -11.42 16.85 -2.25
CA LYS A 51 -10.20 16.89 -1.45
C LYS A 51 -10.11 15.83 -0.35
N GLY A 52 -11.24 15.23 0.06
CA GLY A 52 -11.24 14.11 1.00
C GLY A 52 -10.54 12.85 0.45
N TRP A 53 -10.32 12.78 -0.87
CA TRP A 53 -9.58 11.70 -1.53
C TRP A 53 -8.17 12.08 -1.97
N ASP A 54 -7.71 13.31 -1.73
CA ASP A 54 -6.41 13.81 -2.19
C ASP A 54 -5.24 12.92 -1.75
N SER A 55 -5.27 12.43 -0.51
CA SER A 55 -4.25 11.50 -0.02
C SER A 55 -4.23 10.18 -0.80
N THR A 56 -5.41 9.65 -1.16
CA THR A 56 -5.50 8.41 -1.95
C THR A 56 -4.98 8.64 -3.35
N VAL A 57 -5.41 9.71 -4.02
CA VAL A 57 -4.93 10.04 -5.37
C VAL A 57 -3.41 10.27 -5.37
N LYS A 58 -2.89 11.04 -4.39
CA LYS A 58 -1.44 11.25 -4.20
C LYS A 58 -0.68 9.93 -4.04
N ILE A 59 -1.20 9.00 -3.24
CA ILE A 59 -0.59 7.67 -3.04
C ILE A 59 -0.50 6.90 -4.36
N TYR A 60 -1.57 6.87 -5.15
CA TYR A 60 -1.57 6.19 -6.45
C TYR A 60 -0.55 6.82 -7.41
N THR A 61 -0.55 8.15 -7.54
CA THR A 61 0.43 8.85 -8.38
C THR A 61 1.87 8.53 -7.98
N LYS A 62 2.19 8.59 -6.67
CA LYS A 62 3.52 8.24 -6.16
C LYS A 62 3.87 6.78 -6.43
N ALA A 63 2.94 5.85 -6.24
CA ALA A 63 3.16 4.44 -6.49
C ALA A 63 3.46 4.16 -7.97
N GLN A 64 2.74 4.83 -8.89
CA GLN A 64 2.97 4.77 -10.33
C GLN A 64 4.33 5.35 -10.74
N GLU A 65 4.76 6.47 -10.14
CA GLU A 65 6.11 7.03 -10.33
C GLU A 65 7.19 6.01 -9.93
N TYR A 66 7.03 5.36 -8.77
CA TYR A 66 7.97 4.35 -8.30
C TYR A 66 8.00 3.12 -9.21
N THR A 67 6.84 2.57 -9.62
CA THR A 67 6.84 1.40 -10.51
C THR A 67 7.47 1.72 -11.86
N SER A 68 7.21 2.92 -12.40
CA SER A 68 7.83 3.40 -13.63
C SER A 68 9.36 3.50 -13.50
N GLY A 69 9.84 4.04 -12.38
CA GLY A 69 11.28 4.13 -12.09
C GLY A 69 11.94 2.77 -11.81
N PHE A 70 11.18 1.77 -11.36
CA PHE A 70 11.68 0.43 -11.10
C PHE A 70 11.79 -0.40 -12.38
N GLY A 71 10.84 -0.26 -13.32
CA GLY A 71 10.93 -0.78 -14.69
C GLY A 71 10.91 -2.31 -14.84
N ARG A 72 10.36 -3.07 -13.88
CA ARG A 72 10.43 -4.55 -13.83
C ARG A 72 9.06 -5.22 -13.91
N GLY A 73 8.18 -4.71 -14.77
CA GLY A 73 6.88 -5.33 -15.06
C GLY A 73 5.82 -5.14 -13.96
N LEU A 74 6.00 -4.14 -13.09
CA LEU A 74 4.99 -3.74 -12.10
C LEU A 74 4.28 -2.50 -12.61
N GLU A 75 2.96 -2.47 -12.50
CA GLU A 75 2.14 -1.32 -12.91
C GLU A 75 0.97 -1.16 -11.94
N PHE A 76 0.91 -0.03 -11.24
CA PHE A 76 -0.30 0.34 -10.49
C PHE A 76 -1.36 0.89 -11.44
N THR A 77 -2.62 0.49 -11.20
CA THR A 77 -3.78 1.09 -11.86
C THR A 77 -3.82 2.59 -11.62
N GLU A 78 -4.48 3.29 -12.54
CA GLU A 78 -4.85 4.69 -12.34
C GLU A 78 -6.02 4.79 -11.36
N CYS A 79 -6.12 5.95 -10.69
CA CYS A 79 -7.16 6.25 -9.73
C CYS A 79 -7.57 7.70 -9.88
N GLU A 80 -8.87 7.95 -10.04
CA GLU A 80 -9.44 9.29 -10.11
C GLU A 80 -10.65 9.42 -9.19
N THR A 81 -10.89 10.65 -8.71
CA THR A 81 -12.08 10.96 -7.91
C THR A 81 -13.34 10.93 -8.79
N GLY A 82 -14.36 10.20 -8.33
CA GLY A 82 -15.71 10.17 -8.92
C GLY A 82 -16.74 10.83 -8.01
N ILE A 83 -17.92 11.15 -8.57
CA ILE A 83 -19.08 11.63 -7.81
C ILE A 83 -20.28 10.70 -8.03
N VAL A 84 -20.97 10.34 -6.95
CA VAL A 84 -22.16 9.48 -7.00
C VAL A 84 -23.35 10.31 -7.48
N THR A 85 -23.76 10.13 -8.72
CA THR A 85 -24.93 10.82 -9.31
C THR A 85 -26.24 10.01 -9.22
N LYS A 86 -26.14 8.73 -8.83
CA LYS A 86 -27.29 7.84 -8.61
C LYS A 86 -26.94 6.77 -7.57
N VAL A 87 -27.83 6.56 -6.60
CA VAL A 87 -27.64 5.61 -5.49
C VAL A 87 -28.40 4.30 -5.68
N GLY A 88 -29.49 4.31 -6.47
CA GLY A 88 -30.37 3.14 -6.60
C GLY A 88 -30.92 2.70 -5.25
N SER A 89 -30.83 1.40 -4.94
CA SER A 89 -31.22 0.80 -3.66
C SER A 89 -30.06 0.68 -2.66
N SER A 90 -28.87 1.20 -2.96
CA SER A 90 -27.72 1.05 -2.08
C SER A 90 -27.92 1.77 -0.75
N THR A 91 -27.51 1.13 0.35
CA THR A 91 -27.53 1.73 1.69
C THR A 91 -26.16 2.27 2.12
N LYS A 92 -25.11 2.05 1.32
CA LYS A 92 -23.70 2.28 1.68
C LYS A 92 -23.09 3.56 1.11
N VAL A 93 -23.71 4.09 0.05
CA VAL A 93 -23.31 5.34 -0.61
C VAL A 93 -24.42 6.38 -0.52
N LYS A 94 -24.08 7.65 -0.70
CA LYS A 94 -25.05 8.76 -0.76
C LYS A 94 -24.95 9.51 -2.08
N LEU A 95 -26.04 10.16 -2.48
CA LEU A 95 -26.05 11.04 -3.64
C LEU A 95 -25.08 12.19 -3.37
N ASP A 96 -24.32 12.60 -4.39
CA ASP A 96 -23.27 13.63 -4.35
C ASP A 96 -22.06 13.29 -3.46
N GLU A 97 -21.98 12.06 -2.96
CA GLU A 97 -20.77 11.57 -2.29
C GLU A 97 -19.63 11.42 -3.31
N TYR A 98 -18.44 11.88 -2.93
CA TYR A 98 -17.21 11.63 -3.67
C TYR A 98 -16.64 10.24 -3.34
N THR A 99 -16.18 9.56 -4.37
CA THR A 99 -15.57 8.23 -4.34
C THR A 99 -14.27 8.24 -5.11
N VAL A 100 -13.55 7.12 -5.16
CA VAL A 100 -12.47 6.92 -6.13
C VAL A 100 -12.77 5.74 -7.03
N ASN A 101 -12.40 5.90 -8.30
CA ASN A 101 -12.62 4.95 -9.37
C ASN A 101 -11.27 4.44 -9.89
N GLU A 102 -11.18 3.15 -10.14
CA GLU A 102 -10.01 2.50 -10.73
C GLU A 102 -10.41 1.34 -11.64
N ASP A 103 -9.49 0.85 -12.45
CA ASP A 103 -9.72 -0.30 -13.32
C ASP A 103 -10.07 -1.55 -12.51
N TYR A 104 -11.04 -2.32 -12.97
CA TYR A 104 -11.28 -3.66 -12.44
C TYR A 104 -10.16 -4.60 -12.91
N LEU A 105 -9.55 -5.32 -11.96
CA LEU A 105 -8.52 -6.30 -12.26
C LEU A 105 -9.13 -7.70 -12.34
N GLU A 106 -9.23 -8.22 -13.56
CA GLU A 106 -9.66 -9.60 -13.80
C GLU A 106 -8.52 -10.59 -13.53
N GLY A 107 -8.82 -11.65 -12.76
CA GLY A 107 -7.86 -12.72 -12.43
C GLY A 107 -7.84 -13.09 -10.95
N ASN A 108 -6.83 -13.86 -10.56
CA ASN A 108 -6.63 -14.24 -9.17
C ASN A 108 -6.04 -13.08 -8.38
N TYR A 109 -6.86 -12.43 -7.55
CA TYR A 109 -6.44 -11.32 -6.71
C TYR A 109 -5.63 -11.82 -5.51
N ILE A 110 -4.41 -11.29 -5.34
CA ILE A 110 -3.50 -11.66 -4.25
C ILE A 110 -3.08 -10.39 -3.51
N LYS A 111 -3.09 -10.46 -2.18
CA LYS A 111 -2.41 -9.49 -1.32
C LYS A 111 -1.04 -10.03 -0.94
N TRP A 112 -0.01 -9.58 -1.64
CA TRP A 112 1.34 -10.06 -1.46
C TRP A 112 1.98 -9.53 -0.18
N CYS A 113 1.78 -8.24 0.08
CA CYS A 113 2.33 -7.55 1.24
C CYS A 113 1.28 -6.62 1.86
N ASN A 114 1.44 -6.26 3.12
CA ASN A 114 0.69 -5.15 3.71
C ASN A 114 1.60 -3.97 4.09
N ASN A 115 1.02 -2.94 4.71
CA ASN A 115 1.73 -1.77 5.22
C ASN A 115 2.36 -1.95 6.61
N TYR A 116 2.37 -3.17 7.17
CA TYR A 116 2.80 -3.45 8.53
C TYR A 116 3.44 -4.84 8.69
N GLY A 117 4.36 -5.15 7.78
CA GLY A 117 5.28 -6.28 7.88
C GLY A 117 4.75 -7.64 7.39
N TYR A 118 3.48 -7.79 7.01
CA TYR A 118 3.03 -9.04 6.39
C TYR A 118 3.63 -9.19 4.99
N VAL A 119 4.15 -10.39 4.71
CA VAL A 119 4.59 -10.84 3.38
C VAL A 119 4.11 -12.28 3.19
N SER A 120 3.33 -12.50 2.14
CA SER A 120 2.80 -13.80 1.69
C SER A 120 3.89 -14.80 1.33
N SER A 121 3.55 -16.09 1.27
CA SER A 121 4.44 -17.16 0.80
C SER A 121 5.01 -16.89 -0.60
N GLU A 122 4.16 -16.42 -1.50
CA GLU A 122 4.47 -16.12 -2.90
C GLU A 122 5.51 -15.00 -2.97
N ALA A 123 5.30 -13.93 -2.21
CA ALA A 123 6.20 -12.77 -2.15
C ALA A 123 7.52 -13.04 -1.41
N ARG A 124 7.60 -14.11 -0.60
CA ARG A 124 8.87 -14.62 -0.03
C ARG A 124 9.63 -15.52 -1.02
N GLY A 125 8.95 -16.07 -2.02
CA GLY A 125 9.51 -16.99 -3.01
C GLY A 125 9.48 -16.42 -4.42
N VAL A 126 8.61 -16.99 -5.24
CA VAL A 126 8.54 -16.74 -6.70
C VAL A 126 8.23 -15.30 -7.07
N ASP A 127 7.54 -14.55 -6.21
CA ASP A 127 7.17 -13.15 -6.40
C ASP A 127 8.04 -12.19 -5.56
N SER A 128 9.26 -12.61 -5.19
CA SER A 128 10.21 -11.78 -4.42
C SER A 128 10.56 -10.43 -5.07
N ILE A 129 10.28 -10.26 -6.37
CA ILE A 129 10.36 -8.96 -7.03
C ILE A 129 9.48 -7.88 -6.38
N LEU A 130 8.34 -8.27 -5.79
CA LEU A 130 7.40 -7.34 -5.16
C LEU A 130 7.93 -6.78 -3.84
N THR A 131 8.58 -7.61 -3.02
CA THR A 131 9.25 -7.13 -1.79
C THR A 131 10.51 -6.35 -2.11
N ALA A 132 11.21 -6.71 -3.19
CA ALA A 132 12.33 -5.93 -3.70
C ALA A 132 11.91 -4.54 -4.20
N PHE A 133 10.73 -4.42 -4.80
CA PHE A 133 10.16 -3.12 -5.17
C PHE A 133 9.91 -2.23 -3.94
N MET A 134 9.34 -2.78 -2.86
CA MET A 134 9.17 -2.05 -1.59
C MET A 134 10.53 -1.56 -1.05
N HIS A 135 11.52 -2.46 -0.97
CA HIS A 135 12.89 -2.13 -0.56
C HIS A 135 13.52 -1.05 -1.44
N TRP A 136 13.44 -1.22 -2.76
CA TRP A 136 13.97 -0.26 -3.74
C TRP A 136 13.32 1.12 -3.61
N SER A 137 11.99 1.20 -3.41
CA SER A 137 11.29 2.48 -3.26
C SER A 137 11.82 3.28 -2.04
N TRP A 138 12.13 2.58 -0.95
CA TRP A 138 12.75 3.17 0.24
C TRP A 138 14.18 3.64 0.02
N VAL A 139 14.99 2.85 -0.70
CA VAL A 139 16.34 3.31 -1.08
C VAL A 139 16.25 4.52 -2.01
N LYS A 140 15.35 4.47 -2.99
CA LYS A 140 15.14 5.55 -3.97
C LYS A 140 14.70 6.86 -3.30
N SER A 141 13.91 6.78 -2.23
CA SER A 141 13.50 7.93 -1.42
C SER A 141 14.55 8.40 -0.41
N LYS A 142 15.72 7.76 -0.35
CA LYS A 142 16.76 7.99 0.67
C LYS A 142 16.25 7.77 2.11
N GLY A 143 15.28 6.87 2.25
CA GLY A 143 14.73 6.44 3.53
C GLY A 143 13.53 7.24 4.03
N GLU A 144 13.04 8.20 3.25
CA GLU A 144 11.95 9.11 3.65
C GLU A 144 10.56 8.46 3.53
N GLU A 145 10.37 7.61 2.53
CA GLU A 145 9.09 6.96 2.23
C GLU A 145 9.25 5.60 1.55
N MET A 146 8.22 4.77 1.60
CA MET A 146 8.20 3.42 1.02
C MET A 146 6.82 3.10 0.47
N VAL A 147 6.75 2.50 -0.73
CA VAL A 147 5.52 1.93 -1.28
C VAL A 147 5.26 0.59 -0.60
N THR A 148 4.03 0.36 -0.16
CA THR A 148 3.59 -0.84 0.57
C THR A 148 2.17 -1.25 0.15
N ASP A 149 1.58 -2.23 0.84
CA ASP A 149 0.26 -2.79 0.51
C ASP A 149 0.20 -3.30 -0.94
N ILE A 150 1.20 -4.09 -1.33
CA ILE A 150 1.31 -4.63 -2.69
C ILE A 150 0.26 -5.72 -2.90
N GLN A 151 -0.71 -5.43 -3.75
CA GLN A 151 -1.86 -6.30 -4.03
C GLN A 151 -2.40 -6.09 -5.45
N GLY A 152 -3.03 -7.11 -6.03
CA GLY A 152 -3.55 -7.07 -7.39
C GLY A 152 -3.52 -8.43 -8.06
N VAL A 153 -3.26 -8.47 -9.37
CA VAL A 153 -3.25 -9.69 -10.19
C VAL A 153 -1.92 -9.85 -10.92
N LYS A 154 -1.49 -11.10 -11.09
CA LYS A 154 -0.29 -11.47 -11.84
C LYS A 154 -0.68 -12.13 -13.16
N ASN A 155 -0.06 -11.69 -14.26
CA ASN A 155 -0.19 -12.31 -15.58
C ASN A 155 1.20 -12.53 -16.18
N GLY A 156 1.65 -13.78 -16.21
CA GLY A 156 3.03 -14.12 -16.60
C GLY A 156 4.04 -13.43 -15.68
N ASN A 157 4.90 -12.59 -16.26
CA ASN A 157 5.91 -11.81 -15.53
C ASN A 157 5.46 -10.37 -15.20
N CYS A 158 4.22 -10.03 -15.52
CA CYS A 158 3.66 -8.70 -15.26
C CYS A 158 2.71 -8.72 -14.06
N TYR A 159 2.74 -7.64 -13.29
CA TYR A 159 1.90 -7.44 -12.11
C TYR A 159 1.07 -6.19 -12.31
N ARG A 160 -0.25 -6.35 -12.38
CA ARG A 160 -1.18 -5.22 -12.30
C ARG A 160 -1.59 -5.06 -10.84
N LEU A 161 -1.20 -3.94 -10.26
CA LEU A 161 -1.33 -3.65 -8.84
C LEU A 161 -2.40 -2.58 -8.62
N THR A 162 -3.00 -2.59 -7.44
CA THR A 162 -4.04 -1.64 -7.04
C THR A 162 -3.93 -1.36 -5.55
N ASP A 163 -4.58 -0.29 -5.11
CA ASP A 163 -4.76 0.05 -3.72
C ASP A 163 -3.46 0.12 -2.90
N PRO A 164 -2.41 0.82 -3.38
CA PRO A 164 -1.19 0.94 -2.61
C PRO A 164 -1.41 1.68 -1.30
N ALA A 165 -0.47 1.51 -0.38
CA ALA A 165 -0.26 2.43 0.73
C ALA A 165 1.16 3.00 0.66
N MET A 166 1.30 4.28 1.00
CA MET A 166 2.60 4.89 1.24
C MET A 166 2.83 5.00 2.75
N ILE A 167 4.02 4.63 3.19
CA ILE A 167 4.46 4.89 4.56
C ILE A 167 5.64 5.85 4.53
N SER A 168 5.67 6.82 5.44
CA SER A 168 6.66 7.90 5.43
C SER A 168 7.14 8.29 6.83
N VAL A 169 8.38 8.79 6.93
CA VAL A 169 8.90 9.31 8.20
C VAL A 169 7.99 10.40 8.79
N LYS A 170 7.40 11.23 7.93
CA LYS A 170 6.56 12.38 8.29
C LYS A 170 5.09 12.03 8.54
N LYS A 171 4.65 10.82 8.22
CA LYS A 171 3.24 10.38 8.29
C LYS A 171 2.26 11.25 7.50
N GLU A 172 2.61 11.61 6.27
CA GLU A 172 1.85 12.56 5.45
C GLU A 172 0.86 11.92 4.46
N TYR A 173 0.72 10.58 4.47
CA TYR A 173 -0.15 9.85 3.53
C TYR A 173 -1.47 9.36 4.14
N GLY A 174 -1.84 9.85 5.33
CA GLY A 174 -3.12 9.53 5.96
C GLY A 174 -3.11 8.25 6.80
N VAL A 175 -4.28 7.65 7.01
CA VAL A 175 -4.48 6.60 8.05
C VAL A 175 -3.76 5.28 7.80
N THR A 176 -3.35 5.02 6.55
CA THR A 176 -2.55 3.83 6.19
C THR A 176 -1.06 4.07 6.35
N ASP A 177 -0.63 5.30 6.65
CA ASP A 177 0.78 5.64 6.86
C ASP A 177 1.22 5.26 8.28
N THR A 178 1.82 4.07 8.39
CA THR A 178 2.37 3.58 9.67
C THR A 178 3.76 4.14 9.98
N GLY A 179 4.34 4.92 9.07
CA GLY A 179 5.66 5.55 9.16
C GLY A 179 6.83 4.61 9.40
N ILE A 180 7.87 5.09 10.10
CA ILE A 180 9.13 4.37 10.35
C ILE A 180 8.93 2.97 10.96
N GLU A 181 7.86 2.82 11.73
CA GLU A 181 7.49 1.55 12.36
C GLU A 181 7.09 0.50 11.31
N GLY A 182 6.28 0.87 10.31
CA GLY A 182 5.96 -0.03 9.20
C GLY A 182 7.20 -0.41 8.37
N MET A 183 8.12 0.55 8.17
CA MET A 183 9.38 0.29 7.48
C MET A 183 10.24 -0.70 8.27
N ALA A 184 10.34 -0.50 9.59
CA ALA A 184 11.04 -1.41 10.49
C ALA A 184 10.43 -2.81 10.48
N MET A 185 9.10 -2.92 10.60
CA MET A 185 8.39 -4.20 10.55
C MET A 185 8.61 -4.95 9.25
N PHE A 186 8.69 -4.25 8.12
CA PHE A 186 9.09 -4.85 6.83
C PHE A 186 10.53 -5.37 6.87
N PHE A 187 11.51 -4.53 7.26
CA PHE A 187 12.92 -4.91 7.22
C PHE A 187 13.32 -5.98 8.25
N LEU A 188 12.55 -6.14 9.33
CA LEU A 188 12.77 -7.23 10.29
C LEU A 188 12.64 -8.62 9.67
N ILE A 189 11.77 -8.77 8.65
CA ILE A 189 11.56 -10.07 7.98
C ILE A 189 11.96 -10.08 6.51
N HIS A 190 12.30 -8.92 5.94
CA HIS A 190 12.72 -8.84 4.55
C HIS A 190 14.04 -9.57 4.34
N GLN A 191 13.98 -10.62 3.54
CA GLN A 191 15.15 -11.35 3.05
C GLN A 191 15.43 -10.87 1.63
N CYS A 192 16.58 -10.23 1.43
CA CYS A 192 16.99 -9.81 0.10
C CYS A 192 17.24 -11.05 -0.77
N GLY A 193 16.55 -11.11 -1.90
CA GLY A 193 16.87 -12.05 -2.98
C GLY A 193 17.71 -11.37 -4.07
N SER A 194 17.92 -12.10 -5.17
CA SER A 194 18.55 -11.57 -6.39
C SER A 194 17.97 -10.21 -6.84
N PRO A 195 16.65 -9.96 -6.76
CA PRO A 195 16.10 -8.66 -7.16
C PRO A 195 16.55 -7.46 -6.31
N CYS A 196 17.06 -7.65 -5.10
CA CYS A 196 17.53 -6.58 -4.20
C CYS A 196 19.05 -6.35 -4.28
N ASN A 197 19.76 -7.00 -5.21
CA ASN A 197 21.22 -6.98 -5.23
C ASN A 197 21.78 -5.55 -5.26
N GLY A 198 22.74 -5.27 -4.36
CA GLY A 198 23.37 -3.96 -4.21
C GLY A 198 22.55 -2.90 -3.45
N LEU A 199 21.32 -3.21 -3.00
CA LEU A 199 20.53 -2.27 -2.19
C LEU A 199 20.95 -2.33 -0.72
N PRO A 200 21.21 -1.19 -0.05
CA PRO A 200 21.52 -1.18 1.37
C PRO A 200 20.28 -1.56 2.19
N LYS A 201 20.45 -2.29 3.30
CA LYS A 201 19.34 -2.71 4.17
C LYS A 201 19.72 -2.69 5.64
N PRO A 202 18.75 -2.46 6.55
CA PRO A 202 18.94 -2.74 7.96
C PRO A 202 19.22 -4.23 8.24
N THR A 203 20.07 -4.45 9.23
CA THR A 203 20.44 -5.74 9.82
C THR A 203 19.87 -5.82 11.23
N LEU A 204 19.74 -7.03 11.77
CA LEU A 204 19.20 -7.23 13.12
C LEU A 204 19.97 -6.42 14.18
N ALA A 205 21.29 -6.31 14.04
CA ALA A 205 22.14 -5.55 14.96
C ALA A 205 21.74 -4.08 15.08
N GLN A 206 21.19 -3.48 14.01
CA GLN A 206 20.74 -2.10 14.05
C GLN A 206 19.43 -1.90 14.83
N PHE A 207 18.67 -2.98 15.06
CA PHE A 207 17.47 -2.98 15.91
C PHE A 207 17.78 -3.29 17.37
N VAL A 208 18.76 -4.17 17.63
CA VAL A 208 19.17 -4.55 19.00
C VAL A 208 19.58 -3.32 19.80
N GLY A 209 19.10 -3.23 21.05
CA GLY A 209 19.34 -2.10 21.95
C GLY A 209 18.56 -0.81 21.60
N LYS A 210 17.92 -0.74 20.42
CA LYS A 210 17.03 0.37 20.03
C LYS A 210 15.56 0.02 20.17
N ILE A 211 15.23 -1.26 19.99
CA ILE A 211 13.92 -1.84 20.28
C ILE A 211 14.10 -2.76 21.50
N PRO A 212 13.25 -2.67 22.54
CA PRO A 212 13.26 -3.61 23.65
C PRO A 212 13.12 -5.06 23.15
N ASP A 213 13.91 -5.99 23.69
CA ASP A 213 13.95 -7.37 23.22
C ASP A 213 12.57 -8.03 23.22
N ALA A 214 11.75 -7.79 24.26
CA ALA A 214 10.38 -8.32 24.31
C ALA A 214 9.52 -7.84 23.13
N MET A 215 9.65 -6.57 22.75
CA MET A 215 8.93 -5.99 21.61
C MET A 215 9.47 -6.53 20.28
N LEU A 216 10.79 -6.73 20.17
CA LEU A 216 11.41 -7.35 19.00
C LEU A 216 10.94 -8.81 18.81
N GLN A 217 10.86 -9.58 19.88
CA GLN A 217 10.34 -10.96 19.84
C GLN A 217 8.85 -10.99 19.46
N GLN A 218 8.03 -10.08 20.02
CA GLN A 218 6.63 -9.93 19.65
C GLN A 218 6.48 -9.57 18.17
N ALA A 219 7.28 -8.63 17.66
CA ALA A 219 7.29 -8.24 16.26
C ALA A 219 7.62 -9.42 15.35
N LEU A 220 8.66 -10.20 15.66
CA LEU A 220 9.05 -11.39 14.88
C LEU A 220 7.97 -12.48 14.94
N ALA A 221 7.40 -12.75 16.12
CA ALA A 221 6.33 -13.73 16.30
C ALA A 221 5.06 -13.34 15.54
N PHE A 222 4.68 -12.06 15.57
CA PHE A 222 3.55 -11.53 14.81
C PHE A 222 3.66 -11.84 13.31
N GLN A 223 4.88 -11.81 12.75
CA GLN A 223 5.10 -12.14 11.34
C GLN A 223 4.97 -13.62 11.00
N GLN A 224 5.02 -14.52 11.99
CA GLN A 224 4.71 -15.95 11.81
C GLN A 224 3.21 -16.21 11.92
N LEU A 225 2.48 -15.38 12.68
CA LEU A 225 1.04 -15.54 12.97
C LEU A 225 0.13 -14.80 12.00
N SER A 226 0.65 -13.83 11.25
CA SER A 226 -0.12 -13.04 10.27
C SER A 226 -0.48 -13.89 9.05
N ALA A 227 -1.44 -14.80 9.20
CA ALA A 227 -1.85 -15.74 8.15
C ALA A 227 -2.72 -15.11 7.05
N ARG A 228 -3.13 -13.83 7.16
CA ARG A 228 -4.16 -13.23 6.29
C ARG A 228 -3.97 -11.76 5.91
N GLY A 229 -2.81 -11.16 6.15
CA GLY A 229 -2.46 -9.83 5.63
C GLY A 229 -3.28 -8.62 6.14
N THR A 230 -4.24 -8.82 7.05
CA THR A 230 -5.08 -7.75 7.62
C THR A 230 -4.80 -7.46 9.09
N THR A 231 -3.85 -8.16 9.71
CA THR A 231 -3.61 -8.03 11.15
C THR A 231 -2.83 -6.75 11.43
N TYR A 232 -3.40 -5.88 12.25
CA TYR A 232 -2.75 -4.73 12.87
C TYR A 232 -3.15 -4.77 14.34
N SER A 233 -2.21 -5.05 15.24
CA SER A 233 -2.49 -5.07 16.67
C SER A 233 -1.98 -3.79 17.32
N HIS A 234 -2.72 -3.24 18.28
CA HIS A 234 -2.24 -2.10 19.06
C HIS A 234 -1.01 -2.45 19.91
N GLU A 235 -0.82 -3.73 20.21
CA GLU A 235 0.22 -4.26 21.11
C GLU A 235 1.63 -4.20 20.49
N THR A 236 1.75 -4.22 19.16
CA THR A 236 3.04 -4.15 18.46
C THR A 236 3.53 -2.73 18.19
N LYS A 237 2.84 -1.70 18.71
CA LYS A 237 3.18 -0.30 18.39
C LYS A 237 4.47 0.17 19.04
N PHE A 238 5.34 0.78 18.25
CA PHE A 238 6.58 1.37 18.76
C PHE A 238 6.28 2.69 19.49
N SER A 239 6.96 2.91 20.62
CA SER A 239 6.92 4.19 21.32
C SER A 239 7.61 5.29 20.51
N ASP A 240 7.32 6.56 20.81
CA ASP A 240 7.99 7.68 20.13
C ASP A 240 9.51 7.66 20.30
N ALA A 241 10.00 7.24 21.47
CA ALA A 241 11.42 7.08 21.73
C ALA A 241 12.07 6.08 20.75
N ILE A 242 11.42 4.92 20.52
CA ILE A 242 11.90 3.91 19.58
C ILE A 242 11.86 4.46 18.14
N ARG A 243 10.75 5.08 17.75
CA ARG A 243 10.61 5.68 16.41
C ARG A 243 11.71 6.71 16.13
N ASN A 244 11.95 7.62 17.08
CA ASN A 244 12.96 8.66 16.95
C ASN A 244 14.39 8.09 16.89
N ALA A 245 14.66 6.98 17.59
CA ALA A 245 15.96 6.30 17.51
C ALA A 245 16.20 5.60 16.16
N LEU A 246 15.14 5.13 15.50
CA LEU A 246 15.24 4.40 14.22
C LEU A 246 15.39 5.32 13.01
N ILE A 247 14.74 6.49 12.99
CA ILE A 247 14.73 7.42 11.86
C ILE A 247 16.15 7.75 11.33
N PRO A 248 17.10 8.25 12.15
CA PRO A 248 18.42 8.63 11.64
C PRO A 248 19.23 7.42 11.14
N VAL A 249 19.05 6.25 11.77
CA VAL A 249 19.69 4.99 11.36
C VAL A 249 19.20 4.56 9.99
N PHE A 250 17.88 4.53 9.79
CA PHE A 250 17.28 4.13 8.53
C PHE A 250 17.65 5.08 7.40
N SER A 251 17.60 6.40 7.66
CA SER A 251 17.99 7.42 6.69
C SER A 251 19.45 7.25 6.25
N ALA A 252 20.37 7.01 7.18
CA ALA A 252 21.79 6.79 6.87
C ALA A 252 22.01 5.51 6.04
N ILE A 253 21.33 4.39 6.38
CA ILE A 253 21.42 3.14 5.61
C ILE A 253 20.90 3.34 4.19
N ALA A 254 19.72 3.94 4.01
CA ALA A 254 19.13 4.16 2.68
C ALA A 254 20.05 5.01 1.77
N GLN A 255 20.84 5.91 2.38
CA GLN A 255 21.83 6.73 1.69
C GLN A 255 23.18 6.03 1.47
N GLY A 256 23.33 4.78 1.87
CA GLY A 256 24.57 4.00 1.72
C GLY A 256 25.69 4.42 2.67
N LYS A 257 25.37 5.16 3.76
CA LYS A 257 26.37 5.55 4.76
C LYS A 257 26.68 4.35 5.66
N GLN A 258 27.96 4.13 5.97
CA GLN A 258 28.35 3.17 7.01
C GLN A 258 27.88 3.70 8.36
N ILE A 259 27.15 2.87 9.10
CA ILE A 259 26.75 3.14 10.48
C ILE A 259 27.68 2.32 11.36
N ILE A 260 28.53 3.01 12.12
CA ILE A 260 29.43 2.43 13.12
C ILE A 260 28.60 2.02 14.35
#